data_AF-A0A436CP85-F1
#
_entry.id   AF-A0A436CP85-F1
#
_cell.length_a   1.000
_cell.length_b   1.000
_cell.length_c   1.000
_cell.angle_alpha   90.00
_cell.angle_beta   90.00
_cell.angle_gamma   90.00
#
_symmetry.space_group_name_H-M   'P 1'
#
loop_
_entity.id
_entity.type
_entity.pdbx_description
1 polymer ?
#
loop_
_entity_poly.entity_id
_entity_poly.type
_entity_poly.pdbx_seq_one_letter_code
_entity_poly.pdbx_strand_id
1 'polypeptide(L)'
;MSAEQIQKHFIRFLGSDVGVSFSNPLDPREVILYRPDKLSETFVTWAFEELKKTTPDVARKIDRLLVSYETRHGRTRRGINISSTSNVPQQRNPELSRVEASGRAA
;
A
#
# COMPACT_ATOMS: atom_id res chain seq x y z
N MET A 1 6.90 11.95 -12.00
CA MET A 1 6.54 10.54 -12.19
C MET A 1 5.19 10.48 -12.92
N SER A 2 5.04 9.70 -13.98
CA SER A 2 3.83 9.64 -14.83
C SER A 2 2.81 8.60 -14.33
N ALA A 3 1.54 8.67 -14.76
CA ALA A 3 0.51 7.66 -14.45
C ALA A 3 0.98 6.23 -14.77
N GLU A 4 1.71 6.06 -15.87
CA GLU A 4 2.32 4.77 -16.25
C GLU A 4 3.31 4.25 -15.21
N GLN A 5 4.07 5.12 -14.55
CA GLN A 5 5.02 4.72 -13.51
C GLN A 5 4.30 4.33 -12.21
N ILE A 6 3.19 5.00 -11.88
CA ILE A 6 2.32 4.62 -10.76
C ILE A 6 1.71 3.24 -11.03
N GLN A 7 1.21 3.02 -12.25
CA GLN A 7 0.70 1.73 -12.68
C GLN A 7 1.76 0.63 -12.58
N LYS A 8 2.97 0.87 -13.10
CA LYS A 8 4.10 -0.08 -12.99
C LYS A 8 4.46 -0.39 -11.53
N HIS A 9 4.42 0.61 -10.64
CA HIS A 9 4.64 0.41 -9.21
C HIS A 9 3.58 -0.53 -8.63
N PHE A 10 2.30 -0.23 -8.79
CA PHE A 10 1.23 -1.08 -8.26
C PHE A 10 1.24 -2.49 -8.85
N ILE A 11 1.48 -2.65 -10.15
CA ILE A 11 1.61 -3.97 -10.78
C ILE A 11 2.79 -4.76 -10.19
N ARG A 12 3.93 -4.10 -9.94
CA ARG A 12 5.11 -4.76 -9.35
C ARG A 12 4.84 -5.28 -7.93
N PHE A 13 4.09 -4.53 -7.12
CA PHE A 13 3.83 -4.87 -5.71
C PHE A 13 2.59 -5.74 -5.50
N LEU A 14 1.54 -5.56 -6.30
CA LEU A 14 0.27 -6.28 -6.18
C LEU A 14 0.14 -7.47 -7.12
N GLY A 15 0.99 -7.55 -8.15
CA GLY A 15 1.02 -8.62 -9.15
C GLY A 15 0.50 -8.19 -10.52
N SER A 16 0.92 -8.95 -11.54
CA SER A 16 0.60 -8.73 -12.96
C SER A 16 -0.89 -8.82 -13.29
N ASP A 17 -1.66 -9.55 -12.49
CA ASP A 17 -3.11 -9.73 -12.69
C ASP A 17 -3.94 -8.52 -12.21
N VAL A 18 -3.30 -7.51 -11.63
CA VAL A 18 -3.97 -6.30 -11.14
C VAL A 18 -4.00 -5.25 -12.24
N GLY A 19 -5.21 -4.97 -12.73
CA GLY A 19 -5.46 -3.82 -13.60
C GLY A 19 -5.38 -2.53 -12.79
N VAL A 20 -4.59 -1.57 -13.24
CA VAL A 20 -4.51 -0.23 -12.63
C VAL A 20 -5.07 0.77 -13.62
N SER A 21 -5.95 1.62 -13.14
CA SER A 21 -6.55 2.71 -13.92
C SER A 21 -6.69 3.95 -13.05
N PHE A 22 -6.90 5.10 -13.68
CA PHE A 22 -6.99 6.38 -12.99
C PHE A 22 -8.29 7.07 -13.41
N SER A 23 -8.93 7.80 -12.51
CA SER A 23 -10.08 8.65 -12.89
C SER A 23 -9.65 9.73 -13.89
N ASN A 24 -8.45 10.28 -13.72
CA ASN A 24 -7.81 11.19 -14.67
C ASN A 24 -6.30 10.85 -14.77
N PRO A 25 -5.78 10.45 -15.94
CA PRO A 25 -4.37 10.11 -16.09
C PRO A 25 -3.42 11.31 -16.03
N LEU A 26 -3.92 12.54 -16.25
CA LEU A 26 -3.12 13.78 -16.13
C LEU A 26 -3.04 14.28 -14.68
N ASP A 27 -4.03 13.93 -13.86
CA ASP A 27 -4.10 14.27 -12.43
C ASP A 27 -4.64 13.07 -11.63
N PRO A 28 -3.77 12.10 -11.26
CA PRO A 28 -4.18 10.80 -10.72
C PRO A 28 -4.58 10.90 -9.24
N ARG A 29 -5.65 11.63 -8.94
CA ARG A 29 -6.19 11.76 -7.57
C ARG A 29 -6.85 10.48 -7.05
N GLU A 30 -7.39 9.69 -7.97
CA GLU A 30 -8.06 8.44 -7.67
C GLU A 30 -7.42 7.31 -8.47
N VAL A 31 -6.90 6.32 -7.75
CA VAL A 31 -6.33 5.11 -8.35
C VAL A 31 -7.34 3.98 -8.21
N ILE A 32 -7.68 3.37 -9.33
CA ILE A 32 -8.62 2.25 -9.43
C ILE A 32 -7.80 0.97 -9.66
N LEU A 33 -7.85 0.06 -8.70
CA LEU A 33 -7.22 -1.25 -8.75
C LEU A 33 -8.31 -2.29 -9.05
N TYR A 34 -8.14 -3.09 -10.09
CA TYR A 34 -9.06 -4.14 -10.48
C TYR A 34 -8.40 -5.50 -10.47
N ARG A 35 -9.04 -6.47 -9.85
CA ARG A 35 -8.70 -7.90 -9.95
C ARG A 35 -9.98 -8.72 -9.84
N PRO A 36 -10.14 -9.84 -10.58
CA PRO A 36 -11.31 -10.71 -10.41
C PRO A 36 -11.43 -11.20 -8.96
N ASP A 37 -10.32 -11.55 -8.34
CA ASP A 37 -10.25 -11.93 -6.93
C ASP A 37 -10.22 -10.73 -5.98
N LYS A 38 -10.72 -10.95 -4.76
CA LYS A 38 -10.73 -9.92 -3.71
C LYS A 38 -9.30 -9.57 -3.28
N LEU A 39 -8.86 -8.36 -3.58
CA LEU A 39 -7.62 -7.80 -3.04
C LEU A 39 -7.78 -7.48 -1.54
N SER A 40 -6.80 -7.91 -0.74
CA SER A 40 -6.75 -7.58 0.67
C SER A 40 -6.43 -6.10 0.87
N GLU A 41 -7.19 -5.44 1.73
CA GLU A 41 -7.00 -4.03 2.09
C GLU A 41 -5.59 -3.79 2.63
N THR A 42 -5.06 -4.69 3.47
CA THR A 42 -3.70 -4.62 4.01
C THR A 42 -2.64 -4.59 2.91
N PHE A 43 -2.83 -5.38 1.85
CA PHE A 43 -1.88 -5.50 0.76
C PHE A 43 -1.86 -4.23 -0.11
N VAL A 44 -3.05 -3.68 -0.37
CA VAL A 44 -3.20 -2.42 -1.09
C VAL A 44 -2.61 -1.24 -0.30
N THR A 45 -2.89 -1.18 1.00
CA THR A 45 -2.31 -0.17 1.89
C THR A 45 -0.80 -0.27 1.93
N TRP A 46 -0.23 -1.48 2.02
CA TRP A 46 1.21 -1.66 1.99
C TRP A 46 1.86 -1.19 0.67
N ALA A 47 1.27 -1.53 -0.47
CA ALA A 47 1.76 -1.05 -1.78
C ALA A 47 1.71 0.49 -1.90
N PHE A 48 0.70 1.12 -1.31
CA PHE A 48 0.59 2.57 -1.25
C PHE A 48 1.62 3.22 -0.31
N GLU A 49 1.89 2.60 0.84
CA GLU A 49 2.96 3.06 1.74
C GLU A 49 4.34 2.94 1.07
N GLU A 50 4.56 1.90 0.26
CA GLU A 50 5.78 1.82 -0.56
C GLU A 50 5.84 2.93 -1.61
N LEU A 51 4.70 3.30 -2.22
CA LEU A 51 4.63 4.43 -3.16
C LEU A 51 4.95 5.76 -2.46
N LYS A 52 4.53 5.95 -1.20
CA LYS A 52 4.91 7.13 -0.41
C LYS A 52 6.42 7.23 -0.19
N LYS A 53 7.10 6.10 0.00
CA LYS A 53 8.57 6.07 0.21
C LYS A 53 9.33 6.39 -1.08
N THR A 54 8.89 5.84 -2.22
CA THR A 54 9.56 6.07 -3.50
C THR A 54 9.19 7.40 -4.13
N THR A 55 7.95 7.87 -3.97
CA THR A 55 7.47 9.10 -4.61
C THR A 55 6.41 9.82 -3.76
N PRO A 56 6.84 10.52 -2.69
CA PRO A 56 5.94 11.16 -1.74
C PRO A 56 5.06 12.24 -2.36
N ASP A 57 5.55 12.99 -3.35
CA ASP A 57 4.78 14.06 -4.01
C ASP A 57 3.57 13.55 -4.78
N VAL A 58 3.67 12.35 -5.37
CA VAL A 58 2.56 11.72 -6.07
C VAL A 58 1.58 11.13 -5.06
N ALA A 59 2.09 10.45 -4.03
CA ALA A 59 1.25 9.86 -3.00
C ALA A 59 0.40 10.91 -2.27
N ARG A 60 0.93 12.13 -2.07
CA ARG A 60 0.19 13.27 -1.49
C ARG A 60 -0.98 13.76 -2.36
N LYS A 61 -0.98 13.49 -3.66
CA LYS A 61 -2.08 13.87 -4.57
C LYS A 61 -3.19 12.82 -4.63
N ILE A 62 -2.90 11.59 -4.20
CA ILE A 62 -3.86 10.49 -4.24
C ILE A 62 -4.78 10.64 -3.03
N ASP A 63 -5.99 11.11 -3.27
CA ASP A 63 -7.02 11.25 -2.25
C ASP A 63 -7.64 9.89 -1.88
N ARG A 64 -7.77 8.99 -2.87
CA ARG A 64 -8.51 7.73 -2.70
C ARG A 64 -7.95 6.57 -3.52
N LEU A 65 -8.00 5.38 -2.92
CA LEU A 65 -7.78 4.11 -3.60
C LEU A 65 -9.11 3.37 -3.72
N LEU A 66 -9.47 3.00 -4.95
CA LEU A 66 -10.70 2.28 -5.26
C LEU A 66 -10.34 0.86 -5.69
N VAL A 67 -10.79 -0.15 -4.94
CA VAL A 67 -10.59 -1.55 -5.30
C VAL A 67 -11.86 -2.10 -5.91
N SER A 68 -11.75 -2.66 -7.11
CA SER A 68 -12.83 -3.34 -7.82
C SER A 68 -12.55 -4.83 -7.94
N TYR A 69 -13.57 -5.65 -7.72
CA TYR A 69 -13.51 -7.11 -7.85
C TYR A 69 -14.84 -7.70 -8.32
N GLU A 70 -14.81 -8.93 -8.84
CA GLU A 70 -16.00 -9.61 -9.33
C GLU A 70 -16.70 -10.39 -8.20
N THR A 71 -18.03 -10.37 -8.23
CA THR A 71 -18.88 -11.11 -7.30
C THR A 71 -19.98 -11.83 -8.07
N ARG A 72 -20.74 -12.70 -7.39
CA ARG A 72 -21.92 -13.38 -7.96
C ARG A 72 -22.99 -12.41 -8.49
N HIS A 73 -22.96 -11.14 -8.07
CA HIS A 73 -23.89 -10.09 -8.50
C HIS A 73 -23.27 -9.10 -9.51
N GLY A 74 -22.06 -9.39 -10.02
CA GLY A 74 -21.31 -8.53 -10.93
C GLY A 74 -20.17 -7.77 -10.26
N ARG A 75 -19.66 -6.74 -10.94
CA ARG A 75 -18.49 -5.96 -10.51
C ARG A 75 -18.84 -5.09 -9.31
N THR A 76 -18.14 -5.32 -8.20
CA THR A 76 -18.22 -4.49 -6.98
C THR A 76 -17.05 -3.50 -6.96
N ARG A 77 -17.27 -2.30 -6.40
CA ARG A 77 -16.23 -1.30 -6.14
C ARG A 77 -16.29 -0.88 -4.68
N ARG A 78 -15.13 -0.88 -4.02
CA ARG A 78 -14.95 -0.50 -2.61
C ARG A 78 -13.86 0.55 -2.50
N GLY A 79 -14.13 1.64 -1.80
CA GLY A 79 -13.10 2.62 -1.45
C GLY A 79 -12.31 2.15 -0.24
N ILE A 80 -10.99 2.25 -0.32
CA ILE A 80 -10.08 2.10 0.82
C ILE A 80 -9.73 3.51 1.29
N ASN A 81 -10.02 3.77 2.56
CA ASN A 81 -9.69 5.04 3.19
C ASN A 81 -8.22 5.01 3.61
N ILE A 82 -7.34 5.52 2.75
CA ILE A 82 -5.93 5.74 3.04
C ILE A 82 -5.82 7.00 3.90
N SER A 83 -6.11 6.86 5.19
CA SER A 83 -5.90 7.95 6.15
C SER A 83 -4.44 8.39 6.07
N SER A 84 -4.20 9.67 5.75
CA SER A 84 -2.86 10.22 5.55
C SER A 84 -1.96 10.19 6.79
N THR A 85 -2.42 9.67 7.92
CA THR A 85 -1.67 9.55 9.17
C THR A 85 -2.22 8.41 10.02
N SER A 86 -1.43 7.36 10.26
CA SER A 86 -1.09 6.83 11.61
C SER A 86 -0.57 5.38 11.58
N ASN A 87 0.64 5.22 12.09
CA ASN A 87 1.25 4.01 12.65
C ASN A 87 1.40 2.77 11.75
N VAL A 88 2.61 2.67 11.18
CA VAL A 88 3.34 1.40 11.14
C VAL A 88 3.14 0.70 12.49
N PRO A 89 2.65 -0.56 12.57
CA PRO A 89 2.91 -1.36 13.74
C PRO A 89 4.42 -1.61 13.73
N GLN A 90 5.15 -0.74 14.44
CA GLN A 90 6.52 -0.97 14.85
C GLN A 90 6.45 -2.13 15.84
N GLN A 91 6.35 -3.36 15.31
CA GLN A 91 6.44 -4.55 16.11
C GLN A 91 7.87 -4.58 16.65
N ARG A 92 7.97 -4.13 17.90
CA ARG A 92 9.16 -4.11 18.72
C ARG A 92 9.83 -5.48 18.60
N ASN A 93 11.13 -5.50 18.33
CA ASN A 93 12.01 -6.59 18.77
C ASN A 93 12.58 -6.18 20.12
N PRO A 94 12.11 -6.72 21.26
CA PRO A 94 12.76 -6.56 22.54
C PRO A 94 13.39 -7.88 23.01
N GLU A 95 14.30 -8.46 22.25
CA GLU A 95 15.16 -9.57 22.69
C GLU A 95 16.38 -9.59 21.75
N LEU A 96 17.65 -9.50 22.14
CA LEU A 96 18.33 -9.56 23.41
C LEU A 96 19.55 -8.63 23.34
N SER A 97 19.56 -7.56 24.13
CA SER A 97 20.80 -6.85 24.49
C SER A 97 20.91 -6.92 26.01
N ARG A 98 22.04 -7.44 26.50
CA ARG A 98 22.48 -7.60 27.89
C ARG A 98 22.29 -8.99 28.51
N VAL A 99 23.26 -9.86 28.22
CA VAL A 99 23.87 -10.69 29.27
C VAL A 99 25.38 -10.43 29.22
N GLU A 100 25.80 -9.24 29.65
CA GLU A 100 27.17 -8.97 30.09
C GLU A 100 27.09 -8.15 31.37
N ALA A 101 26.87 -8.84 32.49
CA ALA A 101 27.13 -8.33 33.84
C ALA A 101 26.94 -9.44 34.89
N SER A 102 27.92 -10.32 35.02
CA SER A 102 28.29 -11.04 36.27
C SER A 102 29.41 -12.03 35.93
N GLY A 103 30.60 -12.02 36.53
CA GLY A 103 31.02 -11.31 37.72
C GLY A 103 32.54 -11.14 37.74
N ARG A 104 32.95 -10.01 38.29
CA ARG A 104 34.30 -9.75 38.77
C ARG A 104 34.12 -9.25 40.20
N ALA A 105 34.29 -10.13 41.18
CA ALA A 105 34.51 -9.76 42.57
C ALA A 105 35.11 -10.95 43.34
N ALA A 106 36.27 -10.66 43.93
CA ALA A 106 37.00 -11.36 45.00
C ALA A 106 37.56 -12.76 44.69
#